data_AF-A0A1Z1FCH2-F1
#
_entry.id   AF-A0A1Z1FCH2-F1
#
_cell.length_a   1.000
_cell.length_b   1.000
_cell.length_c   1.000
_cell.angle_alpha   90.00
_cell.angle_beta   90.00
_cell.angle_gamma   90.00
#
_symmetry.space_group_name_H-M   'P 1'
#
loop_
_entity.id
_entity.type
_entity.pdbx_description
1 polymer ?
#
loop_
_entity_poly.entity_id
_entity_poly.type
_entity_poly.pdbx_seq_one_letter_code
_entity_poly.pdbx_strand_id
1 'polypeptide(L)'
;MTHAATIADDRLEAALALPGARRSLRVAIGHLNVSLPDSVSEQELLGSLLDIQPFSIDRVCVREFLNEAELETLSDLVTSGAISYDQLADAASLHLPSGHETRRWLDDRKGL
;
A
#
# COMPACT_ATOMS: atom_id res chain seq x y z
N MET A 1 17.41 4.79 -20.34
CA MET A 1 16.22 4.87 -19.46
C MET A 1 16.05 3.59 -18.63
N THR A 2 17.13 3.02 -18.08
CA THR A 2 17.10 1.60 -17.60
C THR A 2 17.36 1.46 -16.10
N HIS A 3 18.04 2.42 -15.47
CA HIS A 3 18.47 2.28 -14.07
C HIS A 3 17.34 2.53 -13.06
N ALA A 4 16.44 3.48 -13.34
CA ALA A 4 15.33 3.81 -12.45
C ALA A 4 14.27 2.70 -12.36
N ALA A 5 14.00 2.00 -13.46
CA ALA A 5 13.07 0.87 -13.49
C ALA A 5 13.61 -0.31 -12.66
N THR A 6 14.92 -0.60 -12.76
CA THR A 6 15.58 -1.66 -11.97
C THR A 6 15.53 -1.37 -10.47
N ILE A 7 15.80 -0.12 -10.05
CA ILE A 7 15.75 0.26 -8.62
C ILE A 7 14.34 0.11 -8.06
N ALA A 8 13.31 0.40 -8.84
CA ALA A 8 11.94 0.31 -8.39
C ALA A 8 11.50 -1.17 -8.23
N ASP A 9 11.90 -2.03 -9.17
CA ASP A 9 11.69 -3.48 -9.11
C ASP A 9 12.40 -4.11 -7.91
N ASP A 10 13.68 -3.76 -7.67
CA ASP A 10 14.46 -4.25 -6.53
C ASP A 10 13.83 -3.87 -5.18
N ARG A 11 13.29 -2.65 -5.07
CA ARG A 11 12.61 -2.18 -3.84
C ARG A 11 11.30 -2.94 -3.60
N LEU A 12 10.55 -3.23 -4.66
CA LEU A 12 9.30 -3.98 -4.59
C LEU A 12 9.56 -5.43 -4.18
N GLU A 13 10.55 -6.08 -4.79
CA GLU A 13 10.97 -7.43 -4.44
C GLU A 13 11.50 -7.51 -3.00
N ALA A 14 12.31 -6.54 -2.57
CA ALA A 14 12.80 -6.45 -1.20
C ALA A 14 11.64 -6.31 -0.20
N ALA A 15 10.62 -5.49 -0.51
CA ALA A 15 9.46 -5.31 0.34
C ALA A 15 8.58 -6.57 0.41
N LEU A 16 8.38 -7.26 -0.72
CA LEU A 16 7.66 -8.54 -0.78
C LEU A 16 8.44 -9.70 -0.15
N ALA A 17 9.76 -9.61 -0.01
CA ALA A 17 10.54 -10.62 0.69
C ALA A 17 10.28 -10.63 2.22
N LEU A 18 9.67 -9.57 2.76
CA LEU A 18 9.43 -9.40 4.20
C LEU A 18 8.21 -10.23 4.65
N PRO A 19 8.38 -11.26 5.51
CA PRO A 19 7.30 -12.21 5.84
C PRO A 19 6.08 -11.58 6.51
N GLY A 20 6.30 -10.53 7.33
CA GLY A 20 5.22 -9.77 7.97
C GLY A 20 4.40 -9.00 6.94
N ALA A 21 5.08 -8.30 6.04
CA ALA A 21 4.45 -7.49 4.99
C ALA A 21 3.52 -8.32 4.12
N ARG A 22 4.02 -9.45 3.61
CA ARG A 22 3.25 -10.34 2.75
C ARG A 22 2.00 -10.88 3.42
N ARG A 23 2.09 -11.26 4.70
CA ARG A 23 0.93 -11.75 5.43
C ARG A 23 -0.14 -10.65 5.54
N SER A 24 0.24 -9.46 5.98
CA SER A 24 -0.68 -8.34 6.18
C SER A 24 -1.28 -7.86 4.85
N LEU A 25 -0.49 -7.80 3.77
CA LEU A 25 -0.98 -7.56 2.41
C LEU A 25 -1.99 -8.60 1.97
N ARG A 26 -1.73 -9.91 2.16
CA ARG A 26 -2.66 -10.97 1.76
C ARG A 26 -4.00 -10.88 2.46
N VAL A 27 -4.00 -10.57 3.76
CA VAL A 27 -5.24 -10.44 4.52
C VAL A 27 -6.08 -9.31 3.92
N ALA A 28 -5.50 -8.11 3.77
CA ALA A 28 -6.22 -6.97 3.21
C ALA A 28 -6.65 -7.17 1.75
N ILE A 29 -5.79 -7.73 0.92
CA ILE A 29 -6.10 -8.05 -0.49
C ILE A 29 -7.19 -9.10 -0.58
N GLY A 30 -7.19 -10.07 0.34
CA GLY A 30 -8.26 -11.06 0.44
C GLY A 30 -9.63 -10.42 0.67
N HIS A 31 -9.69 -9.42 1.55
CA HIS A 31 -10.92 -8.65 1.81
C HIS A 31 -11.31 -7.78 0.60
N LEU A 32 -10.37 -7.04 0.04
CA LEU A 32 -10.58 -6.22 -1.17
C LEU A 32 -11.11 -7.03 -2.37
N ASN A 33 -10.46 -8.15 -2.67
CA ASN A 33 -10.77 -8.95 -3.86
C ASN A 33 -12.12 -9.66 -3.75
N VAL A 34 -12.74 -9.73 -2.56
CA VAL A 34 -14.14 -10.16 -2.43
C VAL A 34 -15.09 -9.10 -2.99
N SER A 35 -14.72 -7.82 -2.90
CA SER A 35 -15.54 -6.67 -3.31
C SER A 35 -15.22 -6.14 -4.71
N LEU A 36 -14.06 -6.50 -5.28
CA LEU A 36 -13.61 -6.03 -6.58
C LEU A 36 -13.98 -6.99 -7.74
N PRO A 37 -14.27 -6.47 -8.94
CA PRO A 37 -14.55 -7.29 -10.12
C PRO A 37 -13.30 -7.99 -10.68
N ASP A 38 -12.13 -7.37 -10.52
CA ASP A 38 -10.84 -7.92 -10.95
C ASP A 38 -9.93 -8.10 -9.73
N SER A 39 -9.25 -9.25 -9.68
CA SER A 39 -8.33 -9.58 -8.58
C SER A 39 -7.06 -8.74 -8.66
N VAL A 40 -6.71 -8.12 -7.54
CA VAL A 40 -5.46 -7.38 -7.33
C VAL A 40 -4.39 -8.27 -6.69
N SER A 41 -3.15 -8.21 -7.18
CA SER A 41 -2.00 -8.89 -6.57
C SER A 41 -1.28 -8.05 -5.50
N GLU A 42 -0.50 -8.72 -4.64
CA GLU A 42 0.39 -8.06 -3.65
C GLU A 42 1.32 -7.04 -4.31
N GLN A 43 1.88 -7.41 -5.47
CA GLN A 43 2.84 -6.61 -6.21
C GLN A 43 2.21 -5.35 -6.79
N GLU A 44 1.01 -5.43 -7.35
CA GLU A 44 0.30 -4.28 -7.93
C GLU A 44 -0.13 -3.28 -6.86
N LEU A 45 -0.66 -3.76 -5.73
CA LEU A 45 -1.08 -2.89 -4.64
C LEU A 45 0.14 -2.22 -4.00
N LEU A 46 1.16 -3.00 -3.62
CA LEU A 46 2.35 -2.46 -2.97
C LEU A 46 3.13 -1.54 -3.90
N GLY A 47 3.28 -1.91 -5.18
CA GLY A 47 3.89 -1.05 -6.18
C GLY A 47 3.18 0.31 -6.29
N SER A 48 1.85 0.32 -6.22
CA SER A 48 1.08 1.56 -6.31
C SER A 48 1.13 2.40 -5.05
N LEU A 49 1.15 1.80 -3.87
CA LEU A 49 1.36 2.51 -2.60
C LEU A 49 2.77 3.13 -2.53
N LEU A 50 3.76 2.50 -3.16
CA LEU A 50 5.14 2.99 -3.24
C LEU A 50 5.36 4.01 -4.38
N ASP A 51 4.32 4.35 -5.15
CA ASP A 51 4.38 5.16 -6.39
C ASP A 51 5.40 4.63 -7.41
N ILE A 52 5.50 3.29 -7.50
CA ILE A 52 6.34 2.57 -8.46
C ILE A 52 5.48 2.28 -9.70
N GLN A 53 5.56 3.14 -10.73
CA GLN A 53 4.96 2.84 -12.04
C GLN A 53 5.83 1.86 -12.85
N PRO A 54 5.22 0.91 -13.61
CA PRO A 54 3.92 1.04 -14.28
C PRO A 54 2.93 -0.09 -13.92
N PHE A 55 2.42 -0.13 -12.68
CA PHE A 55 1.26 -0.97 -12.39
C PHE A 55 -0.03 -0.18 -12.66
N SER A 56 -0.89 -0.71 -13.54
CA SER A 56 -2.15 -0.06 -13.96
C SER A 56 -3.32 -0.39 -13.03
N ILE A 57 -3.06 -0.55 -11.73
CA ILE A 57 -4.15 -0.82 -10.80
C ILE A 57 -5.00 0.45 -10.66
N ASP A 58 -6.32 0.25 -10.64
CA ASP A 58 -7.26 1.35 -10.50
C ASP A 58 -6.99 2.11 -9.18
N ARG A 59 -6.99 3.44 -9.23
CA ARG A 59 -6.96 4.31 -8.05
C ARG A 59 -8.06 3.97 -7.06
N VAL A 60 -9.17 3.39 -7.54
CA VAL A 60 -10.24 2.82 -6.72
C VAL A 60 -9.71 1.72 -5.80
N CYS A 61 -8.86 0.81 -6.29
CA CYS A 61 -8.35 -0.30 -5.46
C CYS A 61 -7.47 0.19 -4.31
N VAL A 62 -6.60 1.17 -4.56
CA VAL A 62 -5.77 1.79 -3.50
C VAL A 62 -6.66 2.53 -2.50
N ARG A 63 -7.71 3.21 -2.98
CA ARG A 63 -8.69 3.85 -2.10
C ARG A 63 -9.42 2.83 -1.23
N GLU A 64 -9.95 1.78 -1.82
CA GLU A 64 -10.67 0.73 -1.08
C GLU A 64 -9.74 0.02 -0.09
N PHE A 65 -8.47 -0.22 -0.43
CA PHE A 65 -7.46 -0.71 0.51
C PHE A 65 -7.34 0.20 1.73
N LEU A 66 -7.10 1.49 1.52
CA LEU A 66 -6.92 2.44 2.61
C LEU A 66 -8.21 2.68 3.40
N ASN A 67 -9.37 2.39 2.80
CA ASN A 67 -10.68 2.50 3.43
C ASN A 67 -10.99 1.27 4.30
N GLU A 68 -10.70 0.06 3.82
CA GLU A 68 -11.08 -1.20 4.45
C GLU A 68 -9.98 -1.82 5.33
N ALA A 69 -8.71 -1.51 5.09
CA ALA A 69 -7.62 -2.09 5.86
C ALA A 69 -7.68 -1.66 7.33
N GLU A 70 -7.58 -2.65 8.21
CA GLU A 70 -7.47 -2.39 9.64
C GLU A 70 -6.18 -1.62 9.95
N LEU A 71 -6.21 -0.74 10.95
CA LEU A 71 -5.05 0.05 11.35
C LEU A 71 -3.88 -0.82 11.83
N GLU A 72 -4.17 -2.00 12.40
CA GLU A 72 -3.18 -3.02 12.74
C GLU A 72 -2.48 -3.54 11.48
N THR A 73 -3.23 -3.82 10.42
CA THR A 73 -2.67 -4.24 9.13
C THR A 73 -1.75 -3.17 8.54
N LEU A 74 -2.15 -1.89 8.59
CA LEU A 74 -1.29 -0.79 8.14
C LEU A 74 -0.03 -0.65 9.00
N SER A 75 -0.15 -0.81 10.32
CA SER A 75 0.97 -0.77 11.26
C SER A 75 1.94 -1.93 11.04
N ASP A 76 1.44 -3.12 10.75
CA ASP A 76 2.25 -4.30 10.43
C ASP A 76 3.03 -4.11 9.14
N LEU A 77 2.42 -3.50 8.12
CA LEU A 77 3.10 -3.17 6.87
C LEU A 77 4.28 -2.22 7.11
N VAL A 78 4.10 -1.24 7.99
CA VAL A 78 5.20 -0.34 8.36
C VAL A 78 6.25 -1.05 9.21
N THR A 79 5.84 -1.79 10.23
CA THR A 79 6.73 -2.50 11.16
C THR A 79 7.56 -3.57 10.44
N SER A 80 6.99 -4.18 9.40
CA SER A 80 7.70 -5.14 8.56
C SER A 80 8.79 -4.50 7.70
N GLY A 81 8.74 -3.19 7.48
CA GLY A 81 9.67 -2.43 6.64
C GLY A 81 9.31 -2.39 5.15
N ALA A 82 8.14 -2.90 4.75
CA ALA A 82 7.73 -2.91 3.34
C ALA A 82 7.31 -1.55 2.81
N ILE A 83 6.81 -0.68 3.67
CA ILE A 83 6.38 0.68 3.34
C ILE A 83 6.55 1.57 4.57
N SER A 84 6.73 2.88 4.41
CA SER A 84 6.77 3.82 5.54
C SER A 84 5.41 4.48 5.81
N TYR A 85 5.27 5.07 7.00
CA TYR A 85 4.11 5.92 7.28
C TYR A 85 4.00 7.10 6.32
N ASP A 86 5.14 7.67 5.88
CA ASP A 86 5.14 8.76 4.89
C ASP A 86 4.49 8.35 3.58
N GLN A 87 4.84 7.16 3.08
CA GLN A 87 4.31 6.63 1.83
C GLN A 87 2.82 6.31 1.95
N LEU A 88 2.39 5.73 3.06
CA LEU A 88 0.96 5.49 3.31
C LEU A 88 0.18 6.80 3.46
N ALA A 89 0.74 7.81 4.16
CA ALA A 89 0.11 9.12 4.33
C ALA A 89 0.00 9.86 2.98
N ASP A 90 1.04 9.81 2.15
CA ASP A 90 1.01 10.37 0.80
C ASP A 90 -0.07 9.69 -0.06
N ALA A 91 -0.14 8.36 -0.06
CA ALA A 91 -1.20 7.63 -0.73
C ALA A 91 -2.60 8.00 -0.18
N ALA A 92 -2.79 8.02 1.14
CA ALA A 92 -4.05 8.42 1.76
C ALA A 92 -4.45 9.85 1.42
N SER A 93 -3.48 10.76 1.28
CA SER A 93 -3.75 12.16 0.90
C SER A 93 -4.32 12.28 -0.52
N LEU A 94 -3.92 11.38 -1.42
CA LEU A 94 -4.34 11.32 -2.82
C LEU A 94 -5.69 10.61 -3.00
N HIS A 95 -5.98 9.62 -2.15
CA HIS A 95 -7.12 8.70 -2.35
C HIS A 95 -8.28 8.91 -1.37
N LEU A 96 -8.03 9.48 -0.18
CA LEU A 96 -9.03 9.66 0.88
C LEU A 96 -9.29 11.14 1.20
N PRO A 97 -10.54 11.52 1.56
CA PRO A 97 -10.85 12.89 2.00
C PRO A 97 -10.16 13.22 3.33
N SER A 98 -9.84 14.50 3.55
CA SER A 98 -9.09 14.96 4.75
C SER A 98 -9.75 14.65 6.09
N GLY A 99 -11.08 14.44 6.12
CA GLY A 99 -11.81 14.04 7.33
C GLY A 99 -11.79 12.53 7.62
N HIS A 100 -11.28 11.71 6.71
CA HIS A 100 -11.28 10.25 6.85
C HIS A 100 -10.46 9.81 8.07
N GLU A 101 -10.94 8.81 8.81
CA GLU A 101 -10.27 8.33 10.02
C GLU A 101 -8.88 7.75 9.70
N THR A 102 -8.78 6.82 8.75
CA THR A 102 -7.49 6.24 8.33
C THR A 102 -6.49 7.30 7.87
N ARG A 103 -6.95 8.30 7.11
CA ARG A 103 -6.07 9.38 6.65
C ARG A 103 -5.54 10.19 7.83
N ARG A 104 -6.41 10.62 8.76
CA ARG A 104 -5.97 11.36 9.94
C ARG A 104 -4.99 10.55 10.78
N TRP A 105 -5.27 9.26 10.97
CA TRP A 105 -4.39 8.35 11.69
C TRP A 105 -3.01 8.21 11.03
N LEU A 106 -2.94 8.20 9.69
CA LEU A 106 -1.69 8.19 8.93
C LEU A 106 -0.97 9.54 8.97
N ASP A 107 -1.70 10.65 8.80
CA ASP A 107 -1.15 12.01 8.85
C ASP A 107 -0.50 12.30 10.21
N ASP A 108 -1.09 11.82 11.31
CA ASP A 108 -0.53 11.95 12.68
C ASP A 108 0.80 11.18 12.87
N ARG A 109 1.11 10.23 11.98
CA ARG A 109 2.28 9.35 12.05
C ARG A 109 3.31 9.65 10.95
N LYS A 110 3.04 10.65 10.12
CA LYS A 110 3.97 11.09 9.09
C LYS A 110 5.25 11.61 9.76
N GLY A 111 6.41 11.12 9.32
CA GLY A 111 7.73 11.43 9.87
C GLY A 111 8.20 10.58 11.06
N LEU A 112 7.44 9.54 11.45
CA LEU A 112 7.88 8.50 12.38
C LEU A 112 8.67 7.40 11.67
#